data_AF-A0A6H9V658-F1
#
_entry.id   AF-A0A6H9V658-F1
#
_cell.length_a   1.000
_cell.length_b   1.000
_cell.length_c   1.000
_cell.angle_alpha   90.00
_cell.angle_beta   90.00
_cell.angle_gamma   90.00
#
_symmetry.space_group_name_H-M   'P 1'
#
loop_
_entity.id
_entity.type
_entity.pdbx_description
1 polymer ?
#
loop_
_entity_poly.entity_id
_entity_poly.type
_entity_poly.pdbx_seq_one_letter_code
_entity_poly.pdbx_strand_id
1 'polypeptide(L)'
;MPELSRRRALAAAAALAAAAGVQSAAAPAASAAGDQHQHGSPAAFDEIYKGRRIQGRPVTGGGHHQHHGGGYSVSVDGVELHVMRNADGSWISVVSHYDPVPTPRAAARAAVDELQGAPLVPFPAN
;
A
#
# COMPACT_ATOMS: atom_id res chain seq x y z
N MET A 1 34.08 42.67 5.18
CA MET A 1 33.85 41.21 5.33
C MET A 1 32.74 40.83 4.37
N PRO A 2 32.97 40.09 3.27
CA PRO A 2 31.87 39.71 2.38
C PRO A 2 31.01 38.63 3.07
N GLU A 3 29.76 38.99 3.32
CA GLU A 3 28.71 38.18 3.95
C GLU A 3 28.54 36.82 3.27
N LEU A 4 28.67 35.75 4.06
CA LEU A 4 28.40 34.38 3.63
C LEU A 4 26.90 34.20 3.40
N SER A 5 26.44 34.35 2.16
CA SER A 5 25.05 34.13 1.78
C SER A 5 24.59 32.70 2.13
N ARG A 6 23.43 32.59 2.78
CA ARG A 6 22.67 31.38 3.16
C ARG A 6 22.66 30.26 2.10
N ARG A 7 22.83 30.60 0.82
CA ARG A 7 22.89 29.66 -0.31
C ARG A 7 24.10 28.73 -0.29
N ARG A 8 25.21 29.10 0.38
CA ARG A 8 26.41 28.24 0.48
C ARG A 8 26.36 27.19 1.59
N ALA A 9 25.47 27.34 2.57
CA ALA A 9 25.33 26.37 3.67
C ALA A 9 24.54 25.11 3.26
N LEU A 10 23.59 25.22 2.32
CA LEU A 10 22.75 24.08 1.89
C LEU A 10 23.46 23.13 0.91
N ALA A 11 24.52 23.58 0.21
CA ALA A 11 25.26 22.76 -0.73
C ALA A 11 26.26 21.78 -0.07
N ALA A 12 26.58 21.98 1.22
CA ALA A 12 27.55 21.14 1.94
C ALA A 12 26.94 19.90 2.62
N ALA A 13 25.61 19.80 2.72
CA ALA A 13 24.94 18.67 3.37
C ALA A 13 24.64 17.48 2.43
N ALA A 14 24.86 17.63 1.12
CA ALA A 14 24.47 16.63 0.12
C ALA A 14 25.52 15.54 -0.17
N ALA A 15 26.68 15.53 0.50
CA ALA A 15 27.83 14.72 0.09
C ALA A 15 28.32 13.63 1.06
N LEU A 16 27.61 13.32 2.16
CA LEU A 16 28.14 12.43 3.22
C LEU A 16 27.26 11.25 3.67
N ALA A 17 26.15 10.93 2.99
CA ALA A 17 25.28 9.81 3.34
C ALA A 17 25.29 8.65 2.33
N ALA A 18 26.41 8.43 1.64
CA ALA A 18 26.52 7.45 0.55
C ALA A 18 27.22 6.11 0.92
N ALA A 19 27.31 5.74 2.19
CA ALA A 19 28.02 4.50 2.57
C ALA A 19 27.46 3.81 3.82
N ALA A 20 26.47 2.92 3.63
CA ALA A 20 26.13 1.75 4.46
C ALA A 20 24.81 1.21 3.91
N GLY A 21 24.76 0.17 3.08
CA GLY A 21 25.18 -1.19 3.36
C GLY A 21 24.04 -2.09 2.86
N VAL A 22 24.19 -2.66 1.68
CA VAL A 22 23.20 -3.60 1.11
C VAL A 22 23.41 -4.94 1.82
N GLN A 23 22.55 -5.26 2.77
CA GLN A 23 22.46 -6.61 3.35
C GLN A 23 21.31 -7.34 2.65
N SER A 24 21.65 -8.14 1.65
CA SER A 24 20.71 -9.10 1.06
C SER A 24 20.47 -10.23 2.07
N ALA A 25 19.37 -10.16 2.80
CA ALA A 25 18.89 -11.28 3.61
C ALA A 25 18.36 -12.36 2.65
N ALA A 26 19.07 -13.49 2.56
CA ALA A 26 18.55 -14.69 1.92
C ALA A 26 17.45 -15.29 2.82
N ALA A 27 16.19 -15.21 2.39
CA ALA A 27 15.09 -15.90 3.05
C ALA A 27 15.10 -17.39 2.68
N PRO A 28 14.82 -18.32 3.62
CA PRO A 28 14.68 -19.72 3.30
C PRO A 28 13.41 -19.95 2.49
N ALA A 29 13.53 -20.75 1.42
CA ALA A 29 12.40 -21.22 0.63
C ALA A 29 11.59 -22.23 1.46
N ALA A 30 10.43 -21.78 1.96
CA ALA A 30 9.44 -22.68 2.52
C ALA A 30 8.75 -23.44 1.37
N SER A 31 8.81 -24.77 1.44
CA SER A 31 8.23 -25.68 0.45
C SER A 31 6.72 -25.48 0.35
N ALA A 32 6.24 -25.34 -0.89
CA ALA A 32 4.83 -25.19 -1.23
C ALA A 32 4.06 -26.48 -0.91
N ALA A 33 3.09 -26.39 0.00
CA ALA A 33 1.93 -27.27 0.01
C ALA A 33 0.77 -26.49 -0.63
N GLY A 34 0.14 -27.13 -1.61
CA GLY A 34 -0.63 -26.49 -2.67
C GLY A 34 -1.87 -25.73 -2.23
N ASP A 35 -2.16 -24.69 -2.99
CA ASP A 35 -3.49 -24.43 -3.53
C ASP A 35 -3.31 -23.63 -4.83
N GLN A 36 -4.19 -23.87 -5.79
CA GLN A 36 -4.11 -23.33 -7.15
C GLN A 36 -4.29 -21.80 -7.12
N HIS A 37 -3.22 -21.06 -6.87
CA HIS A 37 -3.22 -19.61 -6.86
C HIS A 37 -3.18 -19.08 -8.30
N GLN A 38 -4.22 -18.34 -8.67
CA GLN A 38 -4.24 -17.39 -9.78
C GLN A 38 -2.90 -16.62 -9.80
N HIS A 39 -2.01 -16.93 -10.74
CA HIS A 39 -0.65 -16.41 -10.78
C HIS A 39 -0.65 -14.88 -10.99
N GLY A 40 -0.67 -14.10 -9.90
CA GLY A 40 -0.51 -12.64 -9.95
C GLY A 40 -1.26 -11.81 -8.89
N SER A 41 -2.23 -12.37 -8.16
CA SER A 41 -2.98 -11.61 -7.15
C SER A 41 -2.30 -11.66 -5.76
N PRO A 42 -2.27 -10.55 -4.99
CA PRO A 42 -1.77 -10.57 -3.61
C PRO A 42 -2.53 -11.59 -2.73
N ALA A 43 -1.86 -12.12 -1.70
CA ALA A 43 -2.50 -12.99 -0.72
C ALA A 43 -3.55 -12.24 0.11
N ALA A 44 -4.64 -12.94 0.48
CA ALA A 44 -5.65 -12.40 1.38
C ALA A 44 -5.08 -12.05 2.77
N PHE A 45 -5.73 -11.12 3.47
CA PHE A 45 -5.40 -10.74 4.84
C PHE A 45 -6.64 -10.39 5.66
N ASP A 46 -6.54 -10.55 6.98
CA ASP A 46 -7.52 -10.14 7.99
C ASP A 46 -6.76 -9.85 9.29
N GLU A 47 -6.75 -8.60 9.73
CA GLU A 47 -6.06 -8.20 10.97
C GLU A 47 -6.76 -7.01 11.65
N ILE A 48 -6.46 -6.79 12.93
CA ILE A 48 -6.81 -5.55 13.63
C ILE A 48 -5.59 -4.63 13.59
N TYR A 49 -5.72 -3.47 12.95
CA TYR A 49 -4.69 -2.43 12.91
C TYR A 49 -5.22 -1.16 13.57
N LYS A 50 -4.52 -0.68 14.61
CA LYS A 50 -4.92 0.49 15.42
C LYS A 50 -6.40 0.46 15.88
N GLY A 51 -6.88 -0.73 16.26
CA GLY A 51 -8.26 -0.94 16.74
C GLY A 51 -9.32 -1.06 15.65
N ARG A 52 -8.94 -1.04 14.35
CA ARG A 52 -9.84 -1.19 13.21
C ARG A 52 -9.61 -2.55 12.54
N ARG A 53 -10.67 -3.27 12.19
CA ARG A 53 -10.53 -4.51 11.41
C ARG A 53 -10.29 -4.17 9.95
N ILE A 54 -9.18 -4.62 9.40
CA ILE A 54 -8.87 -4.48 7.98
C ILE A 54 -8.80 -5.85 7.33
N GLN A 55 -9.42 -5.96 6.16
CA GLN A 55 -9.44 -7.21 5.40
C GLN A 55 -9.12 -6.94 3.94
N GLY A 56 -8.56 -7.92 3.27
CA GLY A 56 -8.42 -7.88 1.82
C GLY A 56 -8.37 -9.27 1.22
N ARG A 57 -8.94 -9.41 0.02
CA ARG A 57 -8.99 -10.69 -0.69
C ARG A 57 -9.03 -10.48 -2.21
N PRO A 58 -8.43 -11.41 -2.99
CA PRO A 58 -8.68 -11.47 -4.43
C PRO A 58 -10.18 -11.60 -4.71
N VAL A 59 -10.66 -10.90 -5.74
CA VAL A 59 -12.03 -11.01 -6.22
C VAL A 59 -12.04 -12.01 -7.37
N THR A 60 -12.68 -13.16 -7.17
CA THR A 60 -12.84 -14.19 -8.21
C THR A 60 -14.12 -13.89 -9.00
N GLY A 61 -13.99 -13.31 -10.20
CA GLY A 61 -15.16 -13.02 -11.05
C GLY A 61 -14.77 -12.23 -12.29
N GLY A 62 -14.71 -12.91 -13.44
CA GLY A 62 -14.39 -12.33 -14.73
C GLY A 62 -15.57 -11.52 -15.28
N GLY A 63 -15.42 -10.21 -15.29
CA GLY A 63 -16.27 -9.28 -16.02
C GLY A 63 -15.50 -7.97 -16.17
N HIS A 64 -15.16 -7.61 -17.40
CA HIS A 64 -14.24 -6.53 -17.75
C HIS A 64 -14.69 -5.10 -17.34
N HIS A 65 -15.71 -4.93 -16.50
CA HIS A 65 -16.42 -3.64 -16.43
C HIS A 65 -16.84 -3.11 -15.06
N GLN A 66 -16.57 -3.74 -13.89
CA GLN A 66 -17.19 -3.24 -12.64
C GLN A 66 -16.31 -3.06 -11.41
N HIS A 67 -15.03 -3.46 -11.40
CA HIS A 67 -14.16 -3.22 -10.24
C HIS A 67 -12.84 -2.59 -10.65
N HIS A 68 -12.73 -1.26 -10.49
CA HIS A 68 -11.46 -0.53 -10.69
C HIS A 68 -10.35 -0.94 -9.69
N GLY A 69 -10.66 -1.81 -8.72
CA GLY A 69 -9.72 -2.32 -7.71
C GLY A 69 -8.73 -3.38 -8.15
N GLY A 70 -8.44 -3.51 -9.45
CA GLY A 70 -7.40 -4.42 -9.95
C GLY A 70 -7.63 -5.89 -9.57
N GLY A 71 -8.90 -6.31 -9.40
CA GLY A 71 -9.25 -7.66 -8.98
C GLY A 71 -9.00 -7.97 -7.50
N TYR A 72 -8.88 -6.94 -6.65
CA TYR A 72 -8.66 -7.09 -5.21
C TYR A 72 -9.61 -6.18 -4.42
N SER A 73 -10.25 -6.75 -3.40
CA SER A 73 -11.16 -6.02 -2.51
C SER A 73 -10.47 -5.75 -1.18
N VAL A 74 -10.70 -4.57 -0.60
CA VAL A 74 -10.23 -4.18 0.73
C VAL A 74 -11.40 -3.61 1.52
N SER A 75 -11.47 -3.90 2.82
CA SER A 75 -12.46 -3.31 3.72
C SER A 75 -11.84 -2.83 5.03
N VAL A 76 -12.47 -1.82 5.63
CA VAL A 76 -12.20 -1.30 6.98
C VAL A 76 -13.50 -1.40 7.78
N ASP A 77 -13.49 -2.17 8.86
CA ASP A 77 -14.67 -2.55 9.68
C ASP A 77 -15.87 -3.03 8.85
N GLY A 78 -15.59 -3.77 7.78
CA GLY A 78 -16.61 -4.31 6.89
C GLY A 78 -17.12 -3.35 5.82
N VAL A 79 -16.70 -2.08 5.83
CA VAL A 79 -17.01 -1.12 4.76
C VAL A 79 -15.92 -1.21 3.68
N GLU A 80 -16.33 -1.35 2.42
CA GLU A 80 -15.39 -1.44 1.30
C GLU A 80 -14.60 -0.14 1.12
N LEU A 81 -13.28 -0.28 1.06
CA LEU A 81 -12.34 0.76 0.71
C LEU A 81 -11.95 0.59 -0.76
N HIS A 82 -12.26 1.61 -1.57
CA HIS A 82 -11.82 1.62 -2.96
C HIS A 82 -10.30 1.73 -3.02
N VAL A 83 -9.66 0.69 -3.53
CA VAL A 83 -8.21 0.64 -3.79
C VAL A 83 -7.97 0.53 -5.29
N MET A 84 -6.75 0.84 -5.73
CA MET A 84 -6.31 0.57 -7.09
C MET A 84 -4.85 0.11 -7.08
N ARG A 85 -4.51 -0.73 -8.06
CA ARG A 85 -3.15 -1.17 -8.32
C ARG A 85 -2.57 -0.37 -9.48
N ASN A 86 -1.45 0.29 -9.25
CA ASN A 86 -0.68 0.98 -10.28
C ASN A 86 0.03 0.00 -11.21
N ALA A 87 0.49 0.50 -12.36
CA ALA A 87 1.20 -0.33 -13.35
C ALA A 87 2.52 -0.92 -12.82
N ASP A 88 3.20 -0.22 -11.91
CA ASP A 88 4.41 -0.69 -11.22
C ASP A 88 4.12 -1.68 -10.07
N GLY A 89 2.84 -1.96 -9.81
CA GLY A 89 2.39 -2.87 -8.77
C GLY A 89 2.19 -2.25 -7.39
N SER A 90 2.48 -0.96 -7.21
CA SER A 90 2.12 -0.21 -6.01
C SER A 90 0.60 -0.04 -5.90
N TRP A 91 0.13 0.33 -4.72
CA TRP A 91 -1.28 0.44 -4.38
C TRP A 91 -1.59 1.82 -3.85
N ILE A 92 -2.79 2.29 -4.15
CA ILE A 92 -3.37 3.53 -3.64
C ILE A 92 -4.81 3.26 -3.20
N SER A 93 -5.36 4.14 -2.37
CA SER A 93 -6.78 4.10 -1.98
C SER A 93 -7.45 5.43 -2.26
N VAL A 94 -8.79 5.47 -2.24
CA VAL A 94 -9.52 6.74 -2.44
C VAL A 94 -9.19 7.80 -1.37
N VAL A 95 -8.83 7.37 -0.15
CA VAL A 95 -8.47 8.29 0.95
C VAL A 95 -6.98 8.65 0.96
N SER A 96 -6.12 7.88 0.29
CA SER A 96 -4.71 8.20 0.07
C SER A 96 -4.30 7.82 -1.36
N HIS A 97 -4.71 8.68 -2.30
CA HIS A 97 -4.69 8.36 -3.73
C HIS A 97 -3.36 8.72 -4.41
N TYR A 98 -2.64 9.69 -3.87
CA TYR A 98 -1.42 10.24 -4.46
C TYR A 98 -0.14 9.80 -3.72
N ASP A 99 -0.25 8.83 -2.81
CA ASP A 99 0.84 8.30 -2.00
C ASP A 99 0.93 6.77 -2.16
N PRO A 100 1.66 6.28 -3.18
CA PRO A 100 1.72 4.85 -3.47
C PRO A 100 2.42 4.04 -2.37
N VAL A 101 1.83 2.91 -2.01
CA VAL A 101 2.35 1.97 -1.00
C VAL A 101 2.54 0.56 -1.59
N PRO A 102 3.43 -0.29 -1.04
CA PRO A 102 3.87 -1.49 -1.74
C PRO A 102 2.84 -2.64 -1.79
N THR A 103 1.79 -2.60 -0.96
CA THR A 103 0.83 -3.72 -0.83
C THR A 103 -0.58 -3.22 -0.54
N PRO A 104 -1.64 -4.00 -0.84
CA PRO A 104 -3.01 -3.63 -0.46
C PRO A 104 -3.20 -3.57 1.07
N ARG A 105 -2.45 -4.36 1.83
CA ARG A 105 -2.43 -4.25 3.31
C ARG A 105 -1.86 -2.90 3.75
N ALA A 106 -0.79 -2.43 3.12
CA ALA A 106 -0.24 -1.11 3.39
C ALA A 106 -1.24 0.00 3.03
N ALA A 107 -2.01 -0.15 1.95
CA ALA A 107 -3.06 0.81 1.58
C ALA A 107 -4.19 0.84 2.62
N ALA A 108 -4.60 -0.32 3.14
CA ALA A 108 -5.58 -0.40 4.23
C ALA A 108 -5.07 0.25 5.52
N ARG A 109 -3.80 0.05 5.88
CA ARG A 109 -3.18 0.69 7.05
C ARG A 109 -3.07 2.21 6.87
N ALA A 110 -2.67 2.68 5.69
CA ALA A 110 -2.63 4.09 5.37
C ALA A 110 -4.03 4.73 5.46
N ALA A 111 -5.08 4.03 5.01
CA ALA A 111 -6.46 4.49 5.18
C ALA A 111 -6.87 4.57 6.66
N VAL A 112 -6.51 3.59 7.48
CA VAL A 112 -6.77 3.66 8.94
C VAL A 112 -6.04 4.84 9.57
N ASP A 113 -4.80 5.11 9.14
CA ASP A 113 -4.01 6.24 9.62
C ASP A 113 -4.62 7.58 9.23
N GLU A 114 -5.14 7.70 8.00
CA GLU A 114 -5.84 8.90 7.51
C GLU A 114 -7.19 9.12 8.22
N LEU A 115 -7.98 8.06 8.43
CA LEU A 115 -9.31 8.17 9.00
C LEU A 115 -9.30 8.62 10.48
N GLN A 116 -8.21 8.40 11.21
CA GLN A 116 -8.06 8.84 12.62
C GLN A 116 -9.23 8.44 13.53
N GLY A 117 -9.88 7.30 13.26
CA GLY A 117 -11.03 6.80 14.00
C GLY A 117 -12.40 7.14 13.39
N ALA A 118 -12.46 7.95 12.33
CA ALA A 118 -13.69 8.19 11.57
C ALA A 118 -14.19 6.90 10.89
N PRO A 119 -15.51 6.70 10.79
CA PRO A 119 -16.10 5.63 10.00
C PRO A 119 -15.90 5.90 8.50
N LEU A 120 -15.54 4.86 7.76
CA LEU A 120 -15.54 4.92 6.30
C LEU A 120 -16.99 4.88 5.80
N VAL A 121 -17.29 5.64 4.74
CA VAL A 121 -18.59 5.58 4.06
C VAL A 121 -18.50 4.70 2.80
N PRO A 122 -19.55 3.96 2.45
CA PRO A 122 -19.55 3.15 1.22
C PRO A 122 -19.33 4.00 -0.02
N PHE A 123 -18.46 3.53 -0.91
CA PHE A 123 -18.29 4.13 -2.23
C PHE A 123 -19.48 3.74 -3.13
N PRO A 124 -20.09 4.68 -3.88
CA PRO A 124 -21.19 4.35 -4.77
C PRO A 124 -20.73 3.37 -5.85
N ALA A 125 -21.44 2.25 -5.98
CA ALA A 125 -21.29 1.38 -7.15
C ALA A 125 -21.95 2.09 -8.35
N ASN A 126 -21.20 2.22 -9.45
CA ASN A 126 -21.72 2.70 -10.73
C ASN A 126 -22.57 1.63 -11.44
#